data_AF-A0A7C3IBD8-F1
#
_entry.id   AF-A0A7C3IBD8-F1
#
_cell.length_a   1.000
_cell.length_b   1.000
_cell.length_c   1.000
_cell.angle_alpha   90.00
_cell.angle_beta   90.00
_cell.angle_gamma   90.00
#
_symmetry.space_group_name_H-M   'P 1'
#
loop_
_entity.id
_entity.type
_entity.pdbx_description
1 polymer ?
#
loop_
_entity_poly.entity_id
_entity_poly.type
_entity_poly.pdbx_seq_one_letter_code
_entity_poly.pdbx_strand_id
1 'polypeptide(L)'
;MIFKRRRHHGLPGGFLRFEGSKDRRQVFGPADGDFIHLRDEFGNEWRGVAERQADDTIRYRFRDSQGNYISGIGDATGVTLRDQKGKTWRGFFD
;
A
#
# COMPACT_ATOMS: atom_id res chain seq x y z
N MET A 1 -31.47 -6.29 -7.53
CA MET A 1 -30.12 -6.86 -7.32
C MET A 1 -29.56 -6.25 -6.04
N ILE A 2 -29.54 -7.00 -4.94
CA ILE A 2 -29.05 -6.50 -3.64
C ILE A 2 -27.56 -6.81 -3.57
N PHE A 3 -26.71 -5.79 -3.69
CA PHE A 3 -25.28 -5.95 -3.47
C PHE A 3 -25.06 -6.23 -1.98
N LYS A 4 -24.79 -7.49 -1.63
CA LYS A 4 -24.31 -7.85 -0.29
C LYS A 4 -22.99 -7.13 -0.05
N ARG A 5 -23.04 -5.98 0.63
CA ARG A 5 -21.86 -5.30 1.17
C ARG A 5 -21.24 -6.27 2.18
N ARG A 6 -20.21 -7.02 1.76
CA ARG A 6 -19.39 -7.84 2.66
C ARG A 6 -18.94 -6.92 3.79
N ARG A 7 -19.20 -7.31 5.03
CA ARG A 7 -18.64 -6.63 6.21
C ARG A 7 -17.12 -6.76 6.12
N HIS A 8 -16.47 -5.80 5.48
CA HIS A 8 -15.03 -5.67 5.49
C HIS A 8 -14.68 -5.33 6.94
N HIS A 9 -14.05 -6.27 7.65
CA HIS A 9 -13.21 -5.88 8.78
C HIS A 9 -12.04 -5.15 8.14
N GLY A 10 -12.20 -3.84 7.97
CA GLY A 10 -11.14 -2.98 7.42
C GLY A 10 -9.85 -3.23 8.19
N LEU A 11 -8.74 -3.18 7.48
CA LEU A 11 -7.44 -3.34 8.12
C LEU A 11 -7.29 -2.30 9.23
N PRO A 12 -6.61 -2.63 10.34
CA PRO A 12 -6.33 -1.63 11.37
C PRO A 12 -5.62 -0.45 10.72
N GLY A 13 -6.17 0.76 10.94
CA GLY A 13 -5.51 1.99 10.52
C GLY A 13 -4.15 2.12 11.18
N GLY A 14 -3.31 3.01 10.65
CA GLY A 14 -1.95 3.18 11.16
C GLY A 14 -1.10 4.08 10.28
N PHE A 15 0.18 4.15 10.59
CA PHE A 15 1.15 4.87 9.77
C PHE A 15 1.97 3.86 8.97
N LEU A 16 1.98 4.02 7.66
CA LEU A 16 2.74 3.16 6.76
C LEU A 16 3.94 3.93 6.24
N ARG A 17 5.10 3.26 6.21
CA ARG A 17 6.30 3.77 5.56
C ARG A 17 6.84 2.71 4.61
N PHE A 18 7.13 3.11 3.38
CA PHE A 18 7.82 2.28 2.41
C PHE A 18 9.13 2.93 1.98
N GLU A 19 10.16 2.10 1.88
CA GLU A 19 11.49 2.50 1.45
C GLU A 19 11.91 1.72 0.20
N GLY A 20 12.38 2.44 -0.82
CA GLY A 20 12.87 1.86 -2.05
C GLY A 20 14.26 1.24 -1.83
N SER A 21 14.43 -0.03 -2.19
CA SER A 21 15.64 -0.80 -1.86
C SER A 21 16.93 -0.30 -2.50
N LYS A 22 16.86 0.42 -3.63
CA LYS A 22 18.04 0.92 -4.38
C LYS A 22 18.27 2.42 -4.22
N ASP A 23 17.21 3.22 -4.28
CA ASP A 23 17.35 4.68 -4.41
C ASP A 23 17.02 5.44 -3.12
N ARG A 24 16.84 4.75 -1.98
CA ARG A 24 16.47 5.33 -0.67
C ARG A 24 15.23 6.25 -0.66
N ARG A 25 14.47 6.31 -1.76
CA ARG A 25 13.20 7.03 -1.82
C ARG A 25 12.27 6.47 -0.76
N GLN A 26 11.59 7.38 -0.08
CA GLN A 26 10.63 7.02 0.95
C GLN A 26 9.27 7.59 0.61
N VAL A 27 8.25 6.76 0.83
CA VAL A 27 6.86 7.20 0.83
C VAL A 27 6.27 6.83 2.18
N PHE A 28 5.52 7.74 2.77
CA PHE A 28 4.90 7.49 4.06
C PHE A 28 3.57 8.20 4.18
N GLY A 29 2.71 7.72 5.07
CA GLY A 29 1.47 8.38 5.38
C GLY A 29 0.44 7.47 6.05
N PRO A 30 -0.74 8.02 6.34
CA PRO A 30 -1.78 7.32 7.07
C PRO A 30 -2.50 6.28 6.21
N ALA A 31 -2.85 5.18 6.87
CA ALA A 31 -3.82 4.19 6.43
C ALA A 31 -5.10 4.33 7.26
N ASP A 32 -6.24 4.44 6.59
CA ASP A 32 -7.57 4.43 7.19
C ASP A 32 -8.35 3.24 6.65
N GLY A 33 -8.38 2.15 7.42
CA GLY A 33 -9.04 0.93 7.00
C GLY A 33 -8.39 0.33 5.75
N ASP A 34 -9.19 0.25 4.68
CA ASP A 34 -8.77 -0.28 3.40
C ASP A 34 -8.08 0.77 2.52
N PHE A 35 -8.13 2.06 2.89
CA PHE A 35 -7.59 3.17 2.09
C PHE A 35 -6.27 3.67 2.65
N ILE A 36 -5.33 3.99 1.77
CA ILE A 36 -3.99 4.46 2.15
C ILE A 36 -3.64 5.70 1.35
N HIS A 37 -3.12 6.71 2.03
CA HIS A 37 -2.56 7.90 1.42
C HIS A 37 -1.08 8.01 1.79
N LEU A 38 -0.21 7.91 0.80
CA LEU A 38 1.23 8.09 0.99
C LEU A 38 1.71 9.33 0.26
N ARG A 39 2.77 9.94 0.78
CA ARG A 39 3.45 11.06 0.14
C ARG A 39 4.95 10.78 0.12
N ASP A 40 5.60 11.12 -1.00
CA ASP A 40 7.06 11.10 -1.08
C ASP A 40 7.70 12.44 -0.70
N GLU A 41 9.02 12.43 -0.59
CA GLU A 41 9.87 13.59 -0.33
C GLU A 41 9.78 14.72 -1.38
N PHE A 42 9.34 14.39 -2.60
CA PHE A 42 9.16 15.35 -3.70
C PHE A 42 7.73 15.90 -3.76
N GLY A 43 6.86 15.47 -2.85
CA GLY A 43 5.47 15.89 -2.80
C GLY A 43 4.52 15.11 -3.70
N ASN A 44 4.97 14.00 -4.32
CA ASN A 44 4.08 13.13 -5.08
C ASN A 44 3.19 12.34 -4.11
N GLU A 45 1.90 12.35 -4.39
CA GLU A 45 0.90 11.62 -3.62
C GLU A 45 0.57 10.29 -4.28
N TRP A 46 0.50 9.25 -3.45
CA TRP A 46 0.15 7.90 -3.84
C TRP A 46 -1.11 7.51 -3.09
N ARG A 47 -2.16 7.22 -3.86
CA ARG A 47 -3.43 6.73 -3.32
C ARG A 47 -3.48 5.23 -3.49
N GLY A 48 -3.75 4.53 -2.40
CA GLY A 48 -3.77 3.09 -2.42
C GLY A 48 -4.92 2.45 -1.67
N VAL A 49 -5.05 1.15 -1.94
CA VAL A 49 -6.00 0.27 -1.31
C VAL A 49 -5.26 -0.96 -0.81
N ALA A 50 -5.57 -1.37 0.42
CA ALA A 50 -5.13 -2.62 1.01
C ALA A 50 -6.32 -3.57 1.13
N GLU A 51 -6.16 -4.78 0.59
CA GLU A 51 -7.23 -5.77 0.51
C GLU A 51 -6.75 -7.09 1.10
N ARG A 52 -7.37 -7.49 2.21
CA ARG A 52 -7.08 -8.79 2.84
C ARG A 52 -7.62 -9.92 1.98
N GLN A 53 -6.76 -10.87 1.68
CA GLN A 53 -7.05 -12.07 0.89
C GLN A 53 -7.49 -13.22 1.82
N ALA A 54 -7.95 -14.32 1.23
CA ALA A 54 -8.46 -15.48 1.97
C ALA A 54 -7.37 -16.24 2.76
N ASP A 55 -6.10 -16.09 2.36
CA ASP A 55 -4.91 -16.70 2.98
C ASP A 55 -4.25 -15.78 4.03
N ASP A 56 -4.98 -14.79 4.52
CA ASP A 56 -4.53 -13.78 5.48
C ASP A 56 -3.47 -12.79 4.95
N THR A 57 -3.05 -12.93 3.69
CA THR A 57 -2.17 -11.94 3.03
C THR A 57 -2.94 -10.66 2.72
N ILE A 58 -2.23 -9.54 2.65
CA ILE A 58 -2.77 -8.24 2.30
C ILE A 58 -2.21 -7.83 0.95
N ARG A 59 -3.08 -7.65 -0.03
CA ARG A 59 -2.70 -7.10 -1.33
C ARG A 59 -2.75 -5.58 -1.27
N TYR A 60 -1.64 -4.95 -1.60
CA TYR A 60 -1.52 -3.50 -1.68
C TYR A 60 -1.48 -3.04 -3.14
N ARG A 61 -2.21 -1.98 -3.45
CA ARG A 61 -2.21 -1.32 -4.76
C ARG A 61 -2.18 0.17 -4.57
N PHE A 62 -1.23 0.86 -5.20
CA PHE A 62 -1.07 2.30 -5.14
C PHE A 62 -1.00 2.88 -6.55
N ARG A 63 -1.51 4.10 -6.71
CA ARG A 63 -1.41 4.88 -7.94
C ARG A 63 -1.17 6.35 -7.62
N ASP A 64 -0.30 6.99 -8.40
CA ASP A 64 -0.11 8.44 -8.34
C ASP A 64 -0.96 9.18 -9.39
N SER A 65 -0.90 10.51 -9.36
CA SER A 65 -1.62 11.39 -10.30
C SER A 65 -1.09 11.29 -11.74
N GLN A 66 0.15 10.84 -11.93
CA GLN A 66 0.78 10.64 -13.23
C GLN A 66 0.46 9.27 -13.84
N GLY A 67 -0.32 8.45 -13.13
CA GLY A 67 -0.71 7.12 -13.57
C GLY A 67 0.32 6.04 -13.30
N ASN A 68 1.44 6.35 -12.63
CA ASN A 68 2.37 5.34 -12.16
C ASN A 68 1.70 4.49 -11.08
N TYR A 69 2.02 3.21 -11.04
CA TYR A 69 1.46 2.29 -10.07
C TYR A 69 2.54 1.49 -9.35
N ILE A 70 2.26 1.18 -8.09
CA ILE A 70 3.06 0.32 -7.23
C ILE A 70 2.10 -0.71 -6.65
N SER A 71 2.49 -1.98 -6.66
CA SER A 71 1.64 -3.04 -6.11
C SER A 71 2.46 -4.13 -5.46
N GLY A 72 1.85 -4.88 -4.57
CA GLY A 72 2.50 -6.01 -3.95
C GLY A 72 1.65 -6.66 -2.88
N ILE A 73 2.32 -7.44 -2.04
CA ILE A 73 1.69 -8.21 -0.97
C ILE A 73 2.43 -7.95 0.34
N GLY A 74 1.69 -8.01 1.43
CA GLY A 74 2.26 -8.11 2.76
C GLY A 74 1.62 -9.25 3.52
N ASP A 75 2.38 -9.81 4.43
CA ASP A 75 1.97 -10.87 5.33
C ASP A 75 2.57 -10.61 6.73
N ALA A 76 2.52 -11.60 7.61
CA ALA A 76 3.07 -11.51 8.96
C ALA A 76 4.59 -11.19 9.02
N THR A 77 5.32 -11.39 7.92
CA THR A 77 6.77 -11.17 7.81
C THR A 77 7.15 -9.78 7.29
N GLY A 78 6.19 -9.03 6.74
CA GLY A 78 6.39 -7.68 6.25
C GLY A 78 5.71 -7.43 4.91
N VAL A 79 6.00 -6.28 4.29
CA VAL A 79 5.39 -5.87 3.01
C VAL A 79 6.46 -5.73 1.91
N THR A 80 6.19 -6.31 0.75
CA THR A 80 7.03 -6.15 -0.45
C THR A 80 6.20 -5.63 -1.60
N LEU A 81 6.62 -4.51 -2.18
CA LEU A 81 5.99 -3.90 -3.34
C LEU A 81 6.95 -3.79 -4.52
N ARG A 82 6.39 -3.74 -5.72
CA ARG A 82 7.12 -3.50 -6.96
C ARG A 82 6.38 -2.48 -7.82
N ASP A 83 7.16 -1.56 -8.40
CA ASP A 83 6.66 -0.60 -9.38
C ASP A 83 6.77 -1.13 -10.81
N GLN A 84 6.16 -0.41 -11.75
CA GLN A 84 6.20 -0.72 -13.19
C GLN A 84 7.60 -0.64 -13.83
N LYS A 85 8.55 0.07 -13.21
CA LYS A 85 9.94 0.18 -13.65
C LYS A 85 10.81 -0.94 -13.07
N GLY A 86 10.21 -1.86 -12.31
CA GLY A 86 10.87 -2.99 -11.70
C GLY A 86 11.58 -2.65 -10.39
N LYS A 87 11.39 -1.45 -9.83
CA LYS A 87 11.93 -1.07 -8.53
C LYS A 87 11.13 -1.72 -7.42
N THR A 88 11.85 -2.25 -6.44
CA THR A 88 11.29 -2.90 -5.26
C THR A 88 11.25 -1.93 -4.08
N TRP A 89 10.19 -2.02 -3.30
CA TRP A 89 9.97 -1.24 -2.09
C TRP A 89 9.63 -2.17 -0.95
N ARG A 90 10.14 -1.85 0.24
CA ARG A 90 9.88 -2.61 1.46
C ARG A 90 9.05 -1.75 2.40
N GLY A 91 7.95 -2.30 2.88
CA GLY A 91 7.05 -1.62 3.81
C GLY A 91 7.33 -2.03 5.24
N PHE A 92 7.18 -1.04 6.12
CA PHE A 92 7.30 -1.15 7.55
C PHE A 92 6.01 -0.58 8.16
N PHE A 93 5.52 -1.26 9.18
CA PHE A 93 4.42 -0.78 10.02
C PHE A 93 5.03 -0.14 11.26
N ASP A 94 4.60 1.07 11.58
CA ASP A 94 4.99 1.81 12.78
C ASP A 94 3.76 2.01 13.69
#